data_AF-A0A6M9PWA3-F1
#
_entry.id   AF-A0A6M9PWA3-F1
#
_cell.length_a   1.000
_cell.length_b   1.000
_cell.length_c   1.000
_cell.angle_alpha   90.00
_cell.angle_beta   90.00
_cell.angle_gamma   90.00
#
_symmetry.space_group_name_H-M   'P 1'
#
loop_
_entity.id
_entity.type
_entity.pdbx_description
1 polymer ?
#
loop_
_entity_poly.entity_id
_entity_poly.type
_entity_poly.pdbx_seq_one_letter_code
_entity_poly.pdbx_strand_id
1 'polypeptide(L)'
;MLISLTACERETYTSWNCQSAGEAKIPMVLRKAQMEFQGTQLKYCGSLGNQSFFDPACSNQTEQSSTAFSPKTGLLIQQGKEYQCVAL
;
A
#
# COMPACT_ATOMS: atom_id res chain seq x y z
N MET A 1 26.67 31.68 -8.91
CA MET A 1 26.87 30.21 -8.77
C MET A 1 25.75 29.68 -7.88
N LEU A 2 24.66 29.20 -8.48
CA LEU A 2 23.52 28.65 -7.74
C LEU A 2 23.84 27.18 -7.44
N ILE A 3 24.10 26.89 -6.16
CA ILE A 3 24.25 25.52 -5.65
C ILE A 3 22.85 24.90 -5.71
N SER A 4 22.56 24.19 -6.80
CA SER A 4 21.36 23.37 -6.90
C SER A 4 21.59 22.14 -6.02
N LEU A 5 20.97 22.13 -4.84
CA LEU A 5 20.84 20.93 -4.02
C LEU A 5 19.92 19.96 -4.78
N THR A 6 20.48 19.15 -5.67
CA THR A 6 19.80 17.96 -6.16
C THR A 6 19.69 17.02 -4.96
N ALA A 7 18.61 17.15 -4.19
CA ALA A 7 18.22 16.12 -3.24
C ALA A 7 18.13 14.83 -4.06
N CYS A 8 19.03 13.90 -3.79
CA CYS A 8 18.94 12.54 -4.31
C CYS A 8 17.78 11.90 -3.54
N GLU A 9 16.54 12.25 -3.91
CA GLU A 9 15.36 11.57 -3.41
C GLU A 9 15.46 10.13 -3.93
N ARG A 10 16.07 9.25 -3.14
CA ARG A 10 15.83 7.82 -3.28
C ARG A 10 14.34 7.66 -3.06
N GLU A 11 13.59 7.54 -4.15
CA GLU A 11 12.19 7.13 -4.09
C GLU A 11 12.17 5.71 -3.55
N THR A 12 12.09 5.58 -2.22
CA THR A 12 11.94 4.30 -1.56
C THR A 12 10.53 3.81 -1.86
N TYR A 13 10.46 2.73 -2.63
CA TYR A 13 9.25 1.94 -2.79
C TYR A 13 9.51 0.53 -2.28
N THR A 14 8.46 -0.13 -1.80
CA THR A 14 8.50 -1.55 -1.45
C THR A 14 7.51 -2.28 -2.33
N SER A 15 7.99 -3.25 -3.09
CA SER A 15 7.17 -4.14 -3.90
C SER A 15 6.80 -5.40 -3.14
N TRP A 16 5.62 -5.91 -3.41
CA TRP A 16 5.11 -7.15 -2.86
C TRP A 16 4.42 -7.96 -3.95
N ASN A 17 4.44 -9.29 -3.81
CA ASN A 17 3.56 -10.18 -4.54
C ASN A 17 2.44 -10.63 -3.63
N CYS A 18 1.21 -10.24 -3.96
CA CYS A 18 0.00 -10.63 -3.26
C CYS A 18 -0.72 -11.76 -3.99
N GLN A 19 -1.35 -12.66 -3.25
CA GLN A 19 -2.10 -13.77 -3.83
C GLN A 19 -3.32 -14.08 -2.98
N SER A 20 -4.45 -14.35 -3.63
CA SER A 20 -5.60 -14.99 -3.00
C SER A 20 -5.70 -16.45 -3.44
N ALA A 21 -6.41 -17.29 -2.70
CA ALA A 21 -6.44 -18.73 -2.94
C ALA A 21 -6.92 -19.07 -4.38
N GLY A 22 -6.06 -19.75 -5.15
CA GLY A 22 -6.36 -20.17 -6.52
C GLY A 22 -6.17 -19.09 -7.59
N GLU A 23 -5.77 -17.87 -7.22
CA GLU A 23 -5.55 -16.78 -8.17
C GLU A 23 -4.07 -16.58 -8.50
N ALA A 24 -3.81 -15.94 -9.65
CA ALA A 24 -2.48 -15.53 -10.04
C ALA A 24 -1.91 -14.49 -9.05
N LYS A 25 -0.57 -14.42 -8.98
CA LYS A 25 0.10 -13.39 -8.16
C LYS A 25 -0.18 -12.00 -8.74
N ILE A 26 -0.46 -11.06 -7.86
CA ILE A 26 -0.76 -9.66 -8.16
C ILE A 26 0.36 -8.80 -7.57
N PRO A 27 1.04 -7.97 -8.37
CA PRO A 27 2.01 -7.04 -7.84
C PRO A 27 1.31 -5.95 -7.02
N MET A 28 1.90 -5.61 -5.88
CA MET A 28 1.54 -4.45 -5.09
C MET A 28 2.78 -3.59 -4.89
N VAL A 29 2.64 -2.27 -5.03
CA VAL A 29 3.75 -1.32 -4.78
C VAL A 29 3.31 -0.31 -3.74
N LEU A 30 4.07 -0.19 -2.66
CA LEU A 30 3.95 0.90 -1.71
C LEU A 30 5.01 1.95 -2.08
N ARG A 31 4.58 3.17 -2.38
CA ARG A 31 5.48 4.30 -2.68
C ARG A 31 4.98 5.54 -1.96
N LYS A 32 5.83 6.14 -1.12
CA LYS A 32 5.48 7.33 -0.33
C LYS A 32 4.16 7.08 0.45
N ALA A 33 3.15 7.93 0.29
CA ALA A 33 1.84 7.80 0.93
C ALA A 33 0.80 7.14 0.01
N GLN A 34 1.21 6.21 -0.84
CA GLN A 34 0.36 5.58 -1.85
C GLN A 34 0.61 4.08 -1.97
N MET A 35 -0.45 3.38 -2.36
CA MET A 35 -0.44 1.97 -2.72
C MET A 35 -0.92 1.83 -4.16
N GLU A 36 -0.21 1.08 -4.98
CA GLU A 36 -0.68 0.60 -6.27
C GLU A 36 -1.01 -0.88 -6.15
N PHE A 37 -2.25 -1.25 -6.45
CA PHE A 37 -2.72 -2.63 -6.39
C PHE A 37 -3.82 -2.87 -7.42
N GLN A 38 -3.73 -3.95 -8.21
CA GLN A 38 -4.68 -4.27 -9.29
C GLN A 38 -4.93 -3.10 -10.28
N GLY A 39 -3.89 -2.30 -10.56
CA GLY A 39 -4.00 -1.13 -11.44
C GLY A 39 -4.74 0.07 -10.81
N THR A 40 -5.10 0.00 -9.53
CA THR A 40 -5.70 1.10 -8.78
C THR A 40 -4.65 1.76 -7.88
N GLN A 41 -4.65 3.09 -7.84
CA GLN A 41 -3.82 3.87 -6.94
C GLN A 41 -4.66 4.34 -5.75
N LEU A 42 -4.26 3.93 -4.55
CA LEU A 42 -4.92 4.25 -3.29
C LEU A 42 -4.01 5.19 -2.48
N LYS A 43 -4.62 6.11 -1.74
CA LYS A 43 -3.93 7.03 -0.83
C LYS A 43 -3.88 6.42 0.55
N TYR A 44 -2.77 6.61 1.24
CA TYR A 44 -2.64 6.28 2.65
C TYR A 44 -3.52 7.21 3.50
N CYS A 45 -4.43 6.61 4.27
CA CYS A 45 -5.42 7.33 5.08
C CYS A 45 -5.13 7.28 6.58
N GLY A 46 -4.13 6.51 7.00
CA GLY A 46 -3.72 6.40 8.39
C GLY A 46 -3.34 4.98 8.78
N SER A 47 -2.88 4.81 10.01
CA SER A 47 -2.59 3.50 10.58
C SER A 47 -3.24 3.36 11.95
N LEU A 48 -3.70 2.15 12.25
CA LEU A 48 -4.18 1.74 13.56
C LEU A 48 -3.38 0.52 13.99
N GLY A 49 -2.51 0.71 14.97
CA GLY A 49 -1.54 -0.32 15.38
C GLY A 49 -0.64 -0.74 14.21
N ASN A 50 -0.70 -2.02 13.85
CA ASN A 50 0.12 -2.63 12.79
C ASN A 50 -0.59 -2.70 11.42
N GLN A 51 -1.73 -2.03 11.28
CA GLN A 51 -2.49 -1.95 10.04
C GLN A 51 -2.43 -0.54 9.47
N SER A 52 -2.14 -0.46 8.18
CA SER A 52 -2.18 0.75 7.38
C SER A 52 -3.39 0.70 6.46
N PHE A 53 -4.12 1.80 6.36
CA PHE A 53 -5.38 1.89 5.64
C PHE A 53 -5.24 2.76 4.40
N PHE A 54 -5.91 2.36 3.33
CA PHE A 54 -5.81 2.98 2.02
C PHE A 54 -7.17 3.07 1.32
N ASP A 55 -7.39 4.18 0.62
CA ASP A 55 -8.62 4.42 -0.17
C ASP A 55 -8.34 5.43 -1.30
N PRO A 56 -9.15 5.51 -2.38
CA PRO A 56 -9.01 6.57 -3.38
C PRO A 56 -9.20 7.98 -2.79
N ALA A 57 -10.05 8.09 -1.78
CA ALA A 57 -10.31 9.31 -1.01
C ALA A 57 -10.49 8.96 0.47
N CYS A 58 -9.66 9.55 1.34
CA CYS A 58 -9.69 9.27 2.76
C CYS A 58 -10.90 9.92 3.42
N SER A 59 -11.66 9.13 4.19
CA SER A 59 -12.70 9.63 5.07
C SER A 59 -12.10 10.07 6.42
N ASN A 60 -12.92 10.69 7.27
CA ASN A 60 -12.51 11.04 8.64
C ASN A 60 -12.42 9.82 9.57
N GLN A 61 -12.83 8.63 9.11
CA GLN A 61 -12.86 7.39 9.87
C GLN A 61 -12.00 6.34 9.17
N THR A 62 -10.72 6.26 9.57
CA THR A 62 -9.69 5.42 8.95
C THR A 62 -10.10 3.95 8.80
N GLU A 63 -10.84 3.39 9.76
CA GLU A 63 -11.34 2.00 9.74
C GLU A 63 -12.34 1.71 8.62
N GLN A 64 -12.98 2.74 8.06
CA GLN A 64 -13.91 2.59 6.94
C GLN A 64 -13.22 2.56 5.57
N SER A 65 -11.88 2.66 5.54
CA SER A 65 -11.14 2.60 4.29
C SER A 65 -11.37 1.26 3.60
N SER A 66 -11.56 1.28 2.28
CA SER A 66 -11.83 0.06 1.52
C SER A 66 -10.69 -0.96 1.54
N THR A 67 -9.47 -0.54 1.92
CA THR A 67 -8.27 -1.37 1.90
C THR A 67 -7.49 -1.24 3.21
N ALA A 68 -7.12 -2.38 3.80
CA ALA A 68 -6.28 -2.47 4.99
C ALA A 68 -5.11 -3.42 4.74
N PHE A 69 -3.90 -3.00 5.05
CA PHE A 69 -2.68 -3.78 4.86
C PHE A 69 -1.91 -3.89 6.17
N SER A 70 -1.46 -5.08 6.52
CA SER A 70 -0.57 -5.33 7.66
C SER A 70 0.82 -5.74 7.17
N PRO A 71 1.79 -4.81 7.09
CA PRO A 71 3.14 -5.11 6.61
C PRO A 71 3.84 -6.23 7.40
N LYS A 72 3.51 -6.37 8.69
CA LYS A 72 4.12 -7.38 9.57
C LYS A 72 3.71 -8.80 9.21
N THR A 73 2.48 -9.02 8.77
CA THR A 73 1.95 -10.35 8.41
C THR A 73 1.88 -10.55 6.90
N GLY A 74 1.94 -9.47 6.12
CA GLY A 74 1.68 -9.48 4.69
C GLY A 74 0.19 -9.60 4.33
N LEU A 75 -0.72 -9.57 5.30
CA LEU A 75 -2.16 -9.64 5.01
C LEU A 75 -2.65 -8.31 4.42
N LEU A 76 -3.27 -8.40 3.24
CA LEU A 76 -3.99 -7.31 2.58
C LEU A 76 -5.47 -7.68 2.50
N ILE A 77 -6.33 -6.80 2.99
CA ILE A 77 -7.79 -6.93 2.86
C ILE A 77 -8.24 -5.77 1.98
N GLN A 78 -8.84 -6.08 0.84
CA GLN A 78 -9.42 -5.08 -0.07
C GLN A 78 -10.87 -5.44 -0.34
N GLN A 79 -11.79 -4.54 0.01
CA GLN A 79 -13.24 -4.72 -0.16
C GLN A 79 -13.75 -6.07 0.42
N GLY A 80 -13.16 -6.51 1.53
CA GLY A 80 -13.49 -7.79 2.19
C GLY A 80 -12.81 -9.03 1.60
N LYS A 81 -12.02 -8.90 0.51
CA LYS A 81 -11.22 -9.99 -0.04
C LYS A 81 -9.82 -9.98 0.54
N GLU A 82 -9.37 -11.14 1.00
CA GLU A 82 -8.05 -11.33 1.59
C GLU A 82 -7.01 -11.75 0.54
N TYR A 83 -5.82 -11.17 0.68
CA TYR A 83 -4.64 -11.52 -0.09
C TYR A 83 -3.45 -11.68 0.86
N GLN A 84 -2.66 -12.71 0.64
CA GLN A 84 -1.38 -12.89 1.30
C GLN A 84 -0.28 -12.29 0.43
N CYS A 85 0.40 -11.29 0.96
CA CYS A 85 1.48 -10.58 0.28
C CYS A 85 2.85 -10.97 0.85
N VAL A 86 3.83 -11.11 -0.03
CA VAL A 86 5.24 -11.36 0.31
C VAL A 86 6.09 -10.27 -0.33
N ALA A 87 6.93 -9.61 0.46
CA ALA A 87 7.83 -8.57 -0.03
C ALA A 87 8.84 -9.13 -1.05
N LEU A 88 9.19 -8.30 -2.03
CA LEU A 88 10.15 -8.58 -3.09
C LEU A 88 11.48 -7.86 -2.85
#